data_AF-A0A6V7U150-F1
#
_entry.id   AF-A0A6V7U150-F1
#
_cell.length_a   1.000
_cell.length_b   1.000
_cell.length_c   1.000
_cell.angle_alpha   90.00
_cell.angle_beta   90.00
_cell.angle_gamma   90.00
#
_symmetry.space_group_name_H-M   'P 1'
#
loop_
_entity.id
_entity.type
_entity.pdbx_description
1 polymer ?
#
loop_
_entity_poly.entity_id
_entity_poly.type
_entity_poly.pdbx_seq_one_letter_code
_entity_poly.pdbx_strand_id
1 'polypeptide(L)'
;MFFITRFLYILNIIGQIRIMNHFLGQNTLFWGAHILSDVVSGRDWELSGNFPRVALCDFTIRTLSNIQRYSIQCVLMLNMFNEKIFLFLYCWLILVGILTTIDTINWILNTRVASRRIFYFRKFIPSVAVEERYIFLEFSNKMIRADGTMLLRMLSANGGELFTQEVLNILWLNYRKHVQLRQVMSYKGENVSLNSFGSFDSIQTNSNKLNVLEKHRRNKCLTNKNNNGQTSSMFVEKHENNEEILNETVNEE
;
A
#
# COMPACT_ATOMS: atom_id res chain seq x y z
N MET A 1 -5.61 -6.58 8.60
CA MET A 1 -4.33 -6.56 9.37
C MET A 1 -3.51 -5.30 9.10
N PHE A 2 -3.10 -5.00 7.87
CA PHE A 2 -2.22 -3.84 7.57
C PHE A 2 -2.68 -2.48 8.13
N PHE A 3 -3.96 -2.12 7.94
CA PHE A 3 -4.49 -0.86 8.48
C PHE A 3 -4.47 -0.81 10.01
N ILE A 4 -4.62 -1.97 10.67
CA ILE A 4 -4.54 -2.07 12.13
C ILE A 4 -3.10 -1.77 12.57
N THR A 5 -2.09 -2.38 11.94
CA THR A 5 -0.67 -2.11 12.23
C THR A 5 -0.33 -0.62 12.05
N ARG A 6 -0.79 -0.01 10.96
CA ARG A 6 -0.63 1.43 10.69
C ARG A 6 -1.27 2.29 11.78
N PHE A 7 -2.46 1.91 12.24
CA PHE A 7 -3.14 2.59 13.35
C PHE A 7 -2.38 2.44 14.67
N LEU A 8 -1.81 1.25 14.96
CA LEU A 8 -0.96 1.06 16.14
C LEU A 8 0.29 1.95 16.10
N TYR A 9 0.88 2.23 14.95
CA TYR A 9 1.99 3.19 14.85
C TYR A 9 1.57 4.61 15.25
N ILE A 10 0.40 5.06 14.81
CA ILE A 10 -0.14 6.37 15.20
C ILE A 10 -0.41 6.40 16.72
N LEU A 11 -1.02 5.34 17.27
CA LEU A 11 -1.21 5.21 18.72
C LEU A 11 0.11 5.18 19.49
N ASN A 12 1.14 4.55 18.94
CA ASN A 12 2.46 4.52 19.55
C ASN A 12 3.06 5.92 19.66
N ILE A 13 2.98 6.73 18.59
CA ILE A 13 3.44 8.13 18.60
C ILE A 13 2.65 8.97 19.62
N ILE A 14 1.31 8.83 19.66
CA ILE A 14 0.48 9.52 20.66
C ILE A 14 0.87 9.09 22.09
N GLY A 15 1.13 7.80 22.29
CA GLY A 15 1.60 7.24 23.56
C GLY A 15 2.95 7.82 23.98
N GLN A 16 3.92 7.92 23.07
CA GLN A 16 5.22 8.52 23.34
C GLN A 16 5.09 10.00 23.73
N ILE A 17 4.24 10.76 23.03
CA ILE A 17 3.95 12.16 23.38
C ILE A 17 3.31 12.25 24.78
N ARG A 18 2.38 11.34 25.10
CA ARG A 18 1.69 11.32 26.41
C ARG A 18 2.63 10.95 27.56
N ILE A 19 3.51 9.98 27.36
CA ILE A 19 4.52 9.57 28.36
C ILE A 19 5.49 10.73 28.62
N MET A 20 5.95 11.39 27.56
CA MET A 20 6.80 12.57 27.70
C MET A 20 6.07 13.68 28.46
N ASN A 21 4.83 14.00 28.10
CA ASN A 21 4.05 15.01 28.81
C ASN A 21 3.86 14.67 30.31
N HIS A 22 3.67 13.39 30.63
CA HIS A 22 3.58 12.92 32.01
C HIS A 22 4.91 13.04 32.76
N PHE A 23 6.04 12.67 32.14
CA PHE A 23 7.36 12.75 32.75
C PHE A 23 7.73 14.19 33.13
N LEU A 24 7.28 15.16 32.35
CA LEU A 24 7.55 16.58 32.59
C LEU A 24 6.57 17.24 33.57
N GLY A 25 5.55 16.50 34.04
CA GLY A 25 4.55 17.03 34.97
C GLY A 25 3.61 18.06 34.35
N GLN A 26 3.46 18.04 33.02
CA GLN A 26 2.69 19.03 32.27
C GLN A 26 1.30 18.47 31.91
N ASN A 27 0.27 19.31 31.94
CA ASN A 27 -1.12 18.86 31.77
C ASN A 27 -1.64 18.99 30.32
N THR A 28 -0.86 19.57 29.41
CA THR A 28 -1.30 19.89 28.04
C THR A 28 -0.47 19.16 26.99
N LEU A 29 -1.14 18.50 26.03
CA LEU A 29 -0.46 17.81 24.91
C LEU A 29 0.36 18.76 24.03
N PHE A 30 0.02 20.04 24.01
CA PHE A 30 0.68 21.09 23.23
C PHE A 30 1.76 21.85 24.02
N TRP A 31 2.15 21.35 25.20
CA TRP A 31 3.18 21.97 26.02
C TRP A 31 4.49 22.24 25.25
N GLY A 32 4.92 21.29 24.39
CA GLY A 32 6.14 21.45 23.60
C GLY A 32 6.07 22.62 22.60
N ALA A 33 4.89 22.93 22.06
CA ALA A 33 4.70 24.08 21.17
C ALA A 33 4.78 25.42 21.94
N HIS A 34 4.26 25.45 23.17
CA HIS A 34 4.36 26.61 24.05
C HIS A 34 5.83 26.90 24.42
N ILE A 35 6.57 25.90 24.88
CA ILE A 35 7.99 26.10 25.22
C ILE A 35 8.81 26.47 23.98
N LEU A 36 8.55 25.84 22.84
CA LEU A 36 9.25 26.20 21.60
C LEU A 36 9.03 27.68 21.24
N SER A 37 7.79 28.17 21.37
CA SER A 37 7.47 29.58 21.15
C SER A 37 8.18 30.51 22.13
N ASP A 38 8.24 30.13 23.41
CA ASP A 38 8.93 30.92 24.44
C ASP A 38 10.43 31.00 24.22
N VAL A 39 11.07 29.88 23.84
CA VAL A 39 12.50 29.81 23.53
C VAL A 39 12.84 30.64 22.28
N VAL A 40 12.00 30.57 21.23
CA VAL A 40 12.19 31.37 20.01
C VAL A 40 11.98 32.87 20.27
N SER A 41 11.06 33.20 21.17
CA SER A 41 10.79 34.59 21.57
C SER A 41 11.82 35.15 22.56
N GLY A 42 12.78 34.34 23.02
CA GLY A 42 13.78 34.74 24.01
C GLY A 42 13.21 34.98 25.40
N ARG A 43 12.06 34.38 25.75
CA ARG A 43 11.51 34.45 27.10
C ARG A 43 12.27 33.50 28.02
N ASP A 44 12.84 34.04 29.10
CA ASP A 44 13.59 33.26 30.06
C ASP A 44 12.72 32.36 30.95
N TRP A 45 13.35 31.30 31.48
CA TRP A 45 12.76 30.32 32.39
C TRP A 45 12.16 30.94 33.66
N GLU A 46 12.66 32.09 34.09
CA GLU A 46 12.18 32.83 35.26
C GLU A 46 10.73 33.31 35.09
N LEU A 47 10.31 33.58 33.85
CA LEU A 47 8.97 34.05 33.51
C LEU A 47 8.00 32.92 33.22
N SER A 48 8.48 31.80 32.66
CA SER A 48 7.64 30.65 32.31
C SER A 48 7.47 29.65 33.46
N GLY A 49 8.37 29.65 34.45
CA GLY A 49 8.38 28.71 35.57
C GLY A 49 8.69 27.26 35.15
N ASN A 50 8.98 27.03 33.86
CA ASN A 50 9.31 25.71 33.33
C ASN A 50 10.82 25.49 33.41
N PHE A 51 11.23 24.33 33.93
CA PHE A 51 12.62 23.91 34.05
C PHE A 51 13.57 24.94 34.74
N PRO A 52 13.55 25.05 36.09
CA PRO A 52 14.42 25.97 36.82
C PRO A 52 15.90 25.64 36.63
N ARG A 53 16.71 26.67 36.32
CA ARG A 53 18.17 26.54 36.15
C ARG A 53 18.92 26.75 37.47
N VAL A 54 18.24 27.29 38.47
CA VAL A 54 18.76 27.58 39.81
C VAL A 54 17.78 27.04 40.85
N ALA A 55 18.28 26.38 41.89
CA ALA A 55 17.50 25.91 43.02
C ALA A 55 18.15 26.32 44.35
N LEU A 56 17.36 26.58 45.39
CA LEU A 56 17.89 26.74 46.75
C LEU A 56 17.88 25.38 47.45
N CYS A 57 19.02 24.97 47.98
CA CYS A 57 19.17 23.76 48.77
C CYS A 57 19.33 24.12 50.24
N ASP A 58 18.38 23.66 51.05
CA ASP A 58 18.37 23.86 52.49
C ASP A 58 19.00 22.65 53.20
N PHE A 59 19.99 22.90 54.04
CA PHE A 59 20.60 21.90 54.89
C PHE A 59 20.59 22.35 56.35
N THR A 60 20.43 21.38 57.23
CA THR A 60 20.36 21.61 58.68
C THR A 60 21.57 20.99 59.34
N ILE A 61 22.32 21.80 60.08
CA ILE A 61 23.52 21.37 60.82
C ILE A 61 23.22 21.52 62.31
N ARG A 62 23.63 20.52 63.12
CA ARG A 62 23.48 20.54 64.57
C ARG A 62 24.81 20.91 65.23
N THR A 63 24.83 21.99 66.00
CA THR A 63 25.99 22.42 66.80
C THR A 63 25.56 22.62 68.25
N LEU A 64 26.21 21.91 69.19
CA LEU A 64 25.99 21.98 70.66
C LEU A 64 24.55 22.34 71.09
N SER A 65 23.58 21.46 70.77
CA SER A 65 22.15 21.59 71.10
C SER A 65 21.31 22.60 70.30
N ASN A 66 21.89 23.38 69.38
CA ASN A 66 21.16 24.29 68.49
C ASN A 66 21.09 23.73 67.04
N ILE A 67 19.93 23.89 66.39
CA ILE A 67 19.71 23.48 65.00
C ILE A 67 19.76 24.75 64.14
N GLN A 68 20.82 24.92 63.35
CA GLN A 68 20.94 26.02 62.41
C GLN A 68 20.63 25.55 60.99
N ARG A 69 19.83 26.35 60.27
CA ARG A 69 19.46 26.11 58.87
C ARG A 69 20.24 27.06 57.98
N TYR A 70 20.82 26.52 56.92
CA TYR A 70 21.53 27.28 55.90
C TYR A 70 20.93 26.95 54.53
N SER A 71 20.89 27.95 53.66
CA SER A 71 20.42 27.83 52.28
C SER A 71 21.56 28.20 51.34
N ILE A 72 21.86 27.35 50.36
CA ILE A 72 22.83 27.63 49.30
C ILE A 72 22.13 27.59 47.94
N GLN A 73 22.61 28.41 47.01
CA GLN A 73 22.17 28.39 45.62
C GLN A 73 22.91 27.29 44.84
N CYS A 74 22.15 26.35 44.26
CA CYS A 74 22.65 25.30 43.40
C CYS A 74 22.28 25.59 41.94
N VAL A 75 23.21 25.37 41.01
CA VAL A 75 22.95 25.49 39.57
C VAL A 75 22.60 24.11 39.02
N LEU A 76 21.43 24.00 38.38
CA LEU A 76 20.88 22.74 37.90
C LEU A 76 21.16 22.54 36.41
N MET A 77 22.44 22.38 36.08
CA MET A 77 22.92 22.26 34.69
C MET A 77 22.21 21.13 33.92
N LEU A 78 21.91 20.01 34.60
CA LEU A 78 21.16 18.88 34.02
C LEU A 78 19.80 19.30 33.46
N ASN A 79 19.15 20.28 34.08
CA ASN A 79 17.83 20.72 33.68
C ASN A 79 17.85 21.51 32.37
N MET A 80 18.92 22.28 32.16
CA MET A 80 19.14 23.01 30.91
C MET A 80 19.38 22.04 29.74
N PHE A 81 20.07 20.92 29.96
CA PHE A 81 20.21 19.86 28.96
C PHE A 81 18.87 19.19 28.66
N ASN A 82 18.11 18.87 29.71
CA ASN A 82 16.77 18.27 29.58
C ASN A 82 15.82 19.17 28.77
N GLU A 83 15.83 20.48 29.01
CA GLU A 83 15.04 21.46 28.25
C GLU A 83 15.27 21.31 26.73
N LYS A 84 16.52 21.22 26.29
CA LYS A 84 16.86 21.15 24.86
C LYS A 84 16.60 19.79 24.23
N ILE A 85 16.91 18.69 24.93
CA ILE A 85 16.66 17.35 24.39
C ILE A 85 15.16 17.05 24.29
N PHE A 86 14.34 17.46 25.27
CA PHE A 86 12.90 17.25 25.21
C PHE A 86 12.23 18.08 24.12
N LEU A 87 12.70 19.30 23.87
CA LEU A 87 12.25 20.10 22.71
C LEU A 87 12.61 19.43 21.39
N PHE A 88 13.85 18.95 21.24
CA PHE A 88 14.28 18.23 20.05
C PHE A 88 13.43 16.98 19.81
N LEU A 89 13.23 16.15 20.85
CA LEU A 89 12.41 14.94 20.78
C LEU A 89 10.95 15.27 20.45
N TYR A 90 10.36 16.33 21.02
CA TYR A 90 9.00 16.75 20.71
C TYR A 90 8.86 17.12 19.22
N CYS A 91 9.74 17.97 18.70
CA CYS A 91 9.73 18.33 17.27
C CYS A 91 9.93 17.11 16.37
N TRP A 92 10.84 16.20 16.75
CA TRP A 92 11.09 14.95 16.03
C TRP A 92 9.85 14.05 15.99
N LEU A 93 9.18 13.84 17.13
CA LEU A 93 7.98 13.02 17.21
C LEU A 93 6.81 13.60 16.41
N ILE A 94 6.66 14.93 16.40
CA ILE A 94 5.65 15.60 15.55
C ILE A 94 5.96 15.38 14.07
N LEU A 95 7.23 15.53 13.65
CA LEU A 95 7.65 15.26 12.27
C LEU A 95 7.35 13.82 11.86
N VAL A 96 7.79 12.84 12.67
CA VAL A 96 7.52 11.42 12.44
C VAL A 96 6.02 11.14 12.42
N GLY A 97 5.24 11.79 13.28
CA GLY A 97 3.79 11.73 13.32
C GLY A 97 3.13 12.19 12.04
N ILE A 98 3.56 13.34 11.51
CA ILE A 98 3.05 13.90 10.25
C ILE A 98 3.38 12.95 9.08
N LEU A 99 4.64 12.52 8.95
CA LEU A 99 5.05 11.62 7.87
C LEU A 99 4.28 10.29 7.91
N THR A 100 4.14 9.70 9.09
CA THR A 100 3.41 8.44 9.28
C THR A 100 1.93 8.59 8.92
N THR A 101 1.32 9.72 9.30
CA THR A 101 -0.09 10.02 9.00
C THR A 101 -0.30 10.23 7.51
N ILE A 102 0.55 11.01 6.85
CA ILE A 102 0.49 11.23 5.39
C ILE A 102 0.63 9.91 4.63
N ASP A 103 1.61 9.08 4.99
CA ASP A 103 1.79 7.78 4.33
C ASP A 103 0.56 6.89 4.53
N THR A 104 0.04 6.82 5.76
CA THR A 104 -1.16 6.04 6.07
C THR A 104 -2.38 6.53 5.28
N ILE A 105 -2.59 7.85 5.17
CA ILE A 105 -3.66 8.44 4.36
C ILE A 105 -3.47 8.10 2.88
N ASN A 106 -2.26 8.22 2.34
CA ASN A 106 -1.97 7.87 0.94
C ASN A 106 -2.31 6.40 0.65
N TRP A 107 -1.91 5.48 1.53
CA TRP A 107 -2.28 4.07 1.43
C TRP A 107 -3.80 3.84 1.49
N ILE A 108 -4.49 4.53 2.39
CA ILE A 108 -5.96 4.44 2.52
C ILE A 108 -6.63 4.96 1.25
N LEU A 109 -6.30 6.17 0.79
CA LEU A 109 -6.91 6.78 -0.39
C LEU A 109 -6.68 5.93 -1.64
N ASN A 110 -5.45 5.47 -1.83
CA ASN A 110 -5.09 4.67 -2.99
C ASN A 110 -5.85 3.33 -2.98
N THR A 111 -6.13 2.75 -1.81
CA THR A 111 -6.80 1.45 -1.68
C THR A 111 -8.33 1.55 -1.68
N ARG A 112 -8.90 2.58 -1.05
CA ARG A 112 -10.35 2.79 -0.90
C ARG A 112 -10.98 3.47 -2.11
N VAL A 113 -10.28 4.40 -2.77
CA VAL A 113 -10.81 5.14 -3.91
C VAL A 113 -10.66 4.31 -5.18
N ALA A 114 -11.78 3.78 -5.69
CA ALA A 114 -11.82 2.95 -6.89
C ALA A 114 -11.21 3.67 -8.11
N SER A 115 -11.41 4.99 -8.25
CA SER A 115 -10.84 5.78 -9.36
C SER A 115 -9.31 5.76 -9.37
N ARG A 116 -8.67 5.91 -8.20
CA ARG A 116 -7.19 5.84 -8.08
C ARG A 116 -6.66 4.44 -8.33
N ARG A 117 -7.40 3.41 -7.90
CA ARG A 117 -7.09 2.01 -8.20
C ARG A 117 -7.11 1.73 -9.70
N ILE A 118 -8.19 2.14 -10.39
CA ILE A 118 -8.35 1.91 -11.83
C ILE A 118 -7.29 2.68 -12.62
N PHE A 119 -6.99 3.92 -12.22
CA PHE A 119 -5.92 4.71 -12.82
C PHE A 119 -4.55 4.03 -12.68
N TYR A 120 -4.24 3.48 -11.50
CA TYR A 120 -3.03 2.72 -11.27
C TYR A 120 -2.94 1.53 -12.24
N PHE A 121 -3.96 0.68 -12.31
CA PHE A 121 -3.93 -0.50 -13.21
C PHE A 121 -3.87 -0.14 -14.71
N ARG A 122 -4.46 0.98 -15.10
CA ARG A 122 -4.37 1.48 -16.48
C ARG A 122 -2.94 1.84 -16.90
N LYS A 123 -2.10 2.27 -15.96
CA LYS A 123 -0.68 2.55 -16.25
C LYS A 123 0.05 1.28 -16.69
N PHE A 124 -0.29 0.13 -16.10
CA PHE A 124 0.40 -1.14 -16.32
C PHE A 124 -0.10 -1.93 -17.53
N ILE A 125 -1.40 -1.79 -17.85
CA ILE A 125 -2.03 -2.46 -18.98
C ILE A 125 -2.54 -1.40 -19.97
N PRO A 126 -1.65 -0.78 -20.75
CA PRO A 126 -2.03 0.26 -21.71
C PRO A 126 -2.82 -0.30 -22.91
N SER A 127 -2.69 -1.59 -23.23
CA SER A 127 -3.20 -2.20 -24.47
C SER A 127 -4.57 -2.90 -24.32
N VAL A 128 -5.51 -2.32 -23.58
CA VAL A 128 -6.89 -2.84 -23.52
C VAL A 128 -7.70 -2.28 -24.68
N ALA A 129 -8.15 -3.13 -25.60
CA ALA A 129 -9.05 -2.75 -26.69
C ALA A 129 -10.33 -2.09 -26.15
N VAL A 130 -10.92 -1.15 -26.90
CA VAL A 130 -12.09 -0.36 -26.46
C VAL A 130 -13.25 -1.27 -26.05
N GLU A 131 -13.43 -2.39 -26.74
CA GLU A 131 -14.47 -3.40 -26.51
C GLU A 131 -14.26 -4.17 -25.20
N GLU A 132 -13.02 -4.31 -24.71
CA GLU A 132 -12.71 -5.06 -23.49
C GLU A 132 -12.71 -4.19 -22.22
N ARG A 133 -12.99 -2.89 -22.36
CA ARG A 133 -12.92 -1.93 -21.26
C ARG A 133 -13.90 -2.26 -20.12
N TYR A 134 -15.05 -2.85 -20.43
CA TYR A 134 -16.00 -3.33 -19.42
C TYR A 134 -15.45 -4.53 -18.64
N ILE A 135 -14.79 -5.48 -19.32
CA ILE A 135 -14.16 -6.66 -18.72
C ILE A 135 -13.03 -6.23 -17.79
N PHE A 136 -12.25 -5.22 -18.20
CA PHE A 136 -11.18 -4.65 -17.38
C PHE A 136 -11.70 -3.98 -16.10
N LEU A 137 -12.80 -3.22 -16.20
CA LEU A 137 -13.44 -2.62 -15.03
C LEU A 137 -14.01 -3.70 -14.10
N GLU A 138 -14.57 -4.78 -14.66
CA GLU A 138 -15.04 -5.92 -13.87
C GLU A 138 -13.88 -6.65 -13.19
N PHE A 139 -12.77 -6.88 -13.89
CA PHE A 139 -11.53 -7.45 -13.33
C PHE A 139 -11.01 -6.62 -12.15
N SER A 140 -10.88 -5.30 -12.33
CA SER A 140 -10.36 -4.40 -11.29
C SER A 140 -11.29 -4.27 -10.08
N ASN A 141 -12.60 -4.26 -10.28
CA ASN A 141 -13.56 -4.08 -9.19
C ASN A 141 -13.93 -5.39 -8.47
N LYS A 142 -14.06 -6.48 -9.22
CA LYS A 142 -14.69 -7.73 -8.77
C LYS A 142 -13.66 -8.82 -8.49
N MET A 143 -12.62 -8.93 -9.33
CA MET A 143 -11.55 -9.93 -9.15
C MET A 143 -10.45 -9.41 -8.21
N ILE A 144 -9.80 -8.29 -8.56
CA ILE A 144 -8.76 -7.64 -7.74
C ILE A 144 -9.41 -6.71 -6.72
N ARG A 145 -10.20 -7.28 -5.79
CA ARG A 145 -10.80 -6.55 -4.66
C ARG A 145 -9.78 -5.63 -3.95
N ALA A 146 -10.27 -4.75 -3.07
CA ALA A 146 -9.41 -3.81 -2.33
C ALA A 146 -8.17 -4.48 -1.71
N ASP A 147 -8.30 -5.70 -1.19
CA ASP A 147 -7.20 -6.49 -0.61
C ASP A 147 -6.13 -6.88 -1.65
N GLY A 148 -6.54 -7.35 -2.83
CA GLY A 148 -5.63 -7.68 -3.93
C GLY A 148 -4.91 -6.45 -4.48
N THR A 149 -5.59 -5.30 -4.49
CA THR A 149 -4.97 -4.02 -4.87
C THR A 149 -3.90 -3.61 -3.85
N MET A 150 -4.17 -3.81 -2.56
CA MET A 150 -3.20 -3.54 -1.50
C MET A 150 -1.96 -4.43 -1.64
N LEU A 151 -2.16 -5.73 -1.93
CA LEU A 151 -1.07 -6.68 -2.15
C LEU A 151 -0.21 -6.30 -3.37
N LEU A 152 -0.84 -5.98 -4.50
CA LEU A 152 -0.12 -5.57 -5.70
C LEU A 152 0.70 -4.29 -5.47
N ARG A 153 0.18 -3.34 -4.69
CA ARG A 153 0.96 -2.14 -4.33
C ARG A 153 2.09 -2.44 -3.37
N MET A 154 1.89 -3.34 -2.42
CA MET A 154 2.96 -3.82 -1.54
C MET A 154 4.05 -4.48 -2.38
N LEU A 155 3.67 -5.29 -3.36
CA LEU A 155 4.59 -5.92 -4.29
C LEU A 155 5.34 -4.86 -5.11
N SER A 156 4.66 -3.84 -5.62
CA SER A 156 5.29 -2.76 -6.37
C SER A 156 6.27 -1.94 -5.53
N ALA A 157 5.98 -1.75 -4.24
CA ALA A 157 6.84 -1.00 -3.33
C ALA A 157 8.11 -1.79 -2.95
N ASN A 158 8.04 -3.13 -2.87
CA ASN A 158 9.17 -3.97 -2.42
C ASN A 158 9.91 -4.68 -3.57
N GLY A 159 9.18 -5.14 -4.59
CA GLY A 159 9.69 -5.88 -5.75
C GLY A 159 9.79 -5.04 -7.03
N GLY A 160 9.46 -3.76 -6.97
CA GLY A 160 9.56 -2.84 -8.11
C GLY A 160 8.33 -2.83 -9.02
N GLU A 161 8.23 -1.75 -9.80
CA GLU A 161 7.09 -1.49 -10.66
C GLU A 161 7.03 -2.46 -11.86
N LEU A 162 8.18 -2.81 -12.45
CA LEU A 162 8.30 -3.72 -13.60
C LEU A 162 7.82 -5.14 -13.28
N PHE A 163 8.29 -5.70 -12.16
CA PHE A 163 7.87 -7.03 -11.71
C PHE A 163 6.35 -7.10 -11.47
N THR A 164 5.80 -6.04 -10.88
CA THR A 164 4.35 -5.97 -10.63
C THR A 164 3.57 -5.90 -11.93
N GLN A 165 4.11 -5.27 -12.97
CA GLN A 165 3.51 -5.23 -14.30
C GLN A 165 3.40 -6.63 -14.92
N GLU A 166 4.47 -7.42 -14.85
CA GLU A 166 4.50 -8.79 -15.37
C GLU A 166 3.45 -9.67 -14.68
N VAL A 167 3.43 -9.64 -13.33
CA VAL A 167 2.44 -10.37 -12.54
C VAL A 167 1.02 -9.94 -12.90
N LEU A 168 0.78 -8.63 -13.04
CA LEU A 168 -0.52 -8.10 -13.40
C LEU A 168 -0.95 -8.51 -14.82
N ASN A 169 -0.01 -8.54 -15.78
CA ASN A 169 -0.26 -9.00 -17.15
C ASN A 169 -0.65 -10.48 -17.18
N ILE A 170 0.08 -11.34 -16.46
CA ILE A 170 -0.25 -12.77 -16.35
C ILE A 170 -1.65 -12.95 -15.74
N LEU A 171 -1.94 -12.19 -14.68
CA LEU A 171 -3.23 -12.23 -14.01
C LEU A 171 -4.39 -11.78 -14.93
N TRP A 172 -4.15 -10.73 -15.73
CA TRP A 172 -5.09 -10.23 -16.71
C TRP A 172 -5.36 -11.23 -17.85
N LEU A 173 -4.31 -11.84 -18.41
CA LEU A 173 -4.42 -12.86 -19.46
C LEU A 173 -5.22 -14.07 -18.98
N ASN A 174 -4.94 -14.55 -17.77
CA ASN A 174 -5.68 -15.64 -17.16
C ASN A 174 -7.16 -15.29 -16.96
N TYR A 175 -7.46 -14.08 -16.48
CA TYR A 175 -8.84 -13.63 -16.31
C TYR A 175 -9.60 -13.57 -17.64
N ARG A 176 -9.00 -12.99 -18.69
CA ARG A 176 -9.60 -12.95 -20.04
C ARG A 176 -9.95 -14.33 -20.55
N LYS A 177 -9.02 -15.29 -20.43
CA LYS A 177 -9.23 -16.69 -20.84
C LYS A 177 -10.41 -17.33 -20.09
N HIS A 178 -10.54 -17.09 -18.80
CA HIS A 178 -11.67 -17.58 -18.00
C HIS A 178 -13.01 -16.96 -18.40
N VAL A 179 -13.05 -15.65 -18.70
CA VAL A 179 -14.27 -14.98 -19.16
C VAL A 179 -14.72 -15.56 -20.50
N GLN A 180 -13.79 -15.77 -21.45
CA GLN A 180 -14.09 -16.40 -22.74
C GLN A 180 -14.60 -17.84 -22.59
N LEU A 181 -13.95 -18.64 -21.74
CA LEU A 181 -14.39 -20.00 -21.42
C LEU A 181 -15.81 -20.03 -20.83
N ARG A 182 -16.12 -19.11 -19.91
CA ARG A 182 -17.47 -18.99 -19.32
C ARG A 182 -18.52 -18.68 -20.39
N GLN A 183 -18.22 -17.78 -21.33
CA GLN A 183 -19.13 -17.45 -22.43
C GLN A 183 -19.38 -18.66 -23.34
N VAL A 184 -18.34 -19.42 -23.68
CA VAL A 184 -18.46 -20.64 -24.52
C VAL A 184 -19.25 -21.74 -23.80
N MET A 185 -19.05 -21.94 -22.50
CA MET A 185 -19.79 -22.94 -21.72
C MET A 185 -21.25 -22.54 -21.47
N SER A 186 -21.54 -21.24 -21.28
CA SER A 186 -22.91 -20.74 -21.15
C SER A 186 -23.74 -20.98 -22.41
N TYR A 187 -23.11 -20.96 -23.59
CA TYR A 187 -23.75 -21.32 -24.85
C TYR A 187 -24.04 -22.82 -24.97
N LYS A 188 -23.28 -23.67 -24.25
CA LYS A 188 -23.39 -25.13 -24.31
C LYS A 188 -24.35 -25.72 -23.25
N GLY A 189 -24.85 -24.91 -22.31
CA GLY A 189 -25.85 -25.32 -21.31
C GLY A 189 -25.33 -26.28 -20.23
N GLU A 190 -24.02 -26.23 -19.92
CA GLU A 190 -23.38 -27.14 -18.95
C GLU A 190 -23.09 -26.39 -17.63
N ASN A 191 -23.65 -26.86 -16.50
CA ASN A 191 -23.53 -26.22 -15.18
C ASN A 191 -22.28 -26.74 -14.47
N VAL A 192 -21.28 -25.89 -14.20
CA VAL A 192 -20.11 -26.27 -13.39
C VAL A 192 -19.89 -25.30 -12.24
N SER A 193 -19.71 -25.87 -11.04
CA SER A 193 -19.49 -25.17 -9.79
C SER A 193 -18.08 -24.58 -9.68
N LEU A 194 -18.03 -23.37 -9.13
CA LEU A 194 -16.90 -22.45 -9.11
C LEU A 194 -15.84 -22.80 -8.04
N ASN A 195 -15.52 -24.09 -7.84
CA ASN A 195 -14.71 -24.54 -6.69
C ASN A 195 -13.31 -25.10 -7.04
N SER A 196 -12.92 -25.25 -8.30
CA SER A 196 -11.55 -25.72 -8.63
C SER A 196 -10.55 -24.57 -8.77
N PHE A 197 -10.33 -23.83 -7.69
CA PHE A 197 -9.38 -22.72 -7.63
C PHE A 197 -8.00 -23.14 -7.07
N GLY A 198 -7.64 -24.42 -7.14
CA GLY A 198 -6.60 -24.98 -6.28
C GLY A 198 -5.26 -25.40 -6.88
N SER A 199 -5.08 -25.57 -8.20
CA SER A 199 -3.84 -26.23 -8.68
C SER A 199 -3.35 -25.80 -10.05
N PHE A 200 -2.05 -25.51 -10.10
CA PHE A 200 -1.25 -25.22 -11.29
C PHE A 200 -1.41 -26.30 -12.39
N ASP A 201 -1.67 -27.56 -12.03
CA ASP A 201 -1.86 -28.66 -12.98
C ASP A 201 -3.13 -28.56 -13.83
N SER A 202 -4.17 -27.88 -13.34
CA SER A 202 -5.41 -27.65 -14.10
C SER A 202 -5.26 -26.59 -15.20
N ILE A 203 -4.13 -25.86 -15.21
CA ILE A 203 -3.82 -24.79 -16.16
C ILE A 203 -3.35 -25.37 -17.51
N GLN A 204 -2.58 -26.46 -17.50
CA GLN A 204 -2.04 -27.06 -18.72
C GLN A 204 -3.08 -27.95 -19.44
N THR A 205 -3.87 -28.70 -18.68
CA THR A 205 -4.95 -29.55 -19.22
C THR A 205 -6.06 -28.73 -19.87
N ASN A 206 -6.44 -27.59 -19.28
CA ASN A 206 -7.47 -26.71 -19.84
C ASN A 206 -6.97 -25.88 -21.03
N SER A 207 -5.66 -25.57 -21.11
CA SER A 207 -5.05 -24.97 -22.30
C SER A 207 -5.09 -25.91 -23.50
N ASN A 208 -4.78 -27.19 -23.28
CA ASN A 208 -4.87 -28.21 -24.33
C ASN A 208 -6.33 -28.43 -24.76
N LYS A 209 -7.28 -28.43 -23.82
CA LYS A 209 -8.72 -28.55 -24.13
C LYS A 209 -9.27 -27.36 -24.94
N LEU A 210 -8.85 -26.14 -24.63
CA LEU A 210 -9.26 -24.95 -25.37
C LEU A 210 -8.67 -24.92 -26.78
N ASN A 211 -7.39 -25.27 -26.94
CA ASN A 211 -6.74 -25.37 -28.26
C ASN A 211 -7.38 -26.47 -29.13
N VAL A 212 -7.74 -27.61 -28.53
CA VAL A 212 -8.47 -28.70 -29.22
C VAL A 212 -9.87 -28.25 -29.63
N LEU A 213 -10.59 -27.52 -28.79
CA LEU A 213 -11.93 -27.00 -29.10
C LEU A 213 -11.90 -25.92 -30.18
N GLU A 214 -10.89 -25.04 -30.18
CA GLU A 214 -10.67 -24.06 -31.26
C GLU A 214 -10.28 -24.73 -32.57
N LYS A 215 -9.45 -25.79 -32.53
CA LYS A 215 -9.12 -26.60 -33.72
C LYS A 215 -10.36 -27.31 -34.27
N HIS A 216 -11.22 -27.82 -33.39
CA HIS A 216 -12.49 -28.43 -33.79
C HIS A 216 -13.47 -27.41 -34.36
N ARG A 217 -13.54 -26.20 -33.79
CA ARG A 217 -14.38 -25.09 -34.30
C ARG A 217 -13.89 -24.58 -35.67
N ARG A 218 -12.56 -24.46 -35.86
CA ARG A 218 -11.95 -24.12 -37.17
C ARG A 218 -12.25 -25.20 -38.22
N ASN A 219 -12.07 -26.48 -37.89
CA ASN A 219 -12.36 -27.58 -38.81
C ASN A 219 -13.84 -27.67 -39.16
N LYS A 220 -14.74 -27.41 -38.21
CA LYS A 220 -16.19 -27.42 -38.44
C LYS A 220 -16.66 -26.27 -39.34
N CYS A 221 -16.02 -25.09 -39.24
CA CYS A 221 -16.24 -23.98 -40.17
C CYS A 221 -15.69 -24.28 -41.57
N LEU A 222 -14.53 -24.94 -41.68
CA LEU A 222 -13.93 -25.33 -42.96
C LEU A 222 -14.76 -26.40 -43.69
N THR A 223 -15.26 -27.42 -42.98
CA THR A 223 -16.14 -28.44 -43.58
C THR A 223 -17.49 -27.87 -44.02
N ASN A 224 -18.01 -26.85 -43.31
CA ASN A 224 -19.26 -26.20 -43.69
C ASN A 224 -19.09 -25.25 -44.89
N LYS A 225 -17.88 -24.71 -45.10
CA LYS A 225 -17.53 -23.90 -46.28
C LYS A 225 -17.41 -24.73 -47.56
N ASN A 226 -16.95 -25.99 -47.45
CA ASN A 226 -16.87 -26.90 -48.60
C ASN A 226 -18.24 -27.46 -49.03
N ASN A 227 -19.22 -27.52 -48.11
CA ASN A 227 -20.56 -28.03 -48.42
C ASN A 227 -21.54 -26.95 -48.93
N ASN A 228 -21.29 -25.67 -48.62
CA ASN A 228 -22.14 -24.56 -49.03
C ASN A 228 -21.38 -23.58 -49.93
N GLY A 229 -21.06 -24.03 -51.14
CA GLY A 229 -20.76 -23.13 -52.23
C GLY A 229 -22.03 -22.44 -52.72
N GLN A 230 -22.43 -21.35 -52.07
CA GLN A 230 -23.02 -20.14 -52.69
C GLN A 230 -23.65 -19.18 -51.66
N THR A 231 -23.50 -17.89 -51.96
CA THR A 231 -24.16 -16.67 -51.43
C THR A 231 -23.52 -15.90 -50.25
N SER A 232 -22.89 -14.79 -50.68
CA SER A 232 -22.99 -13.41 -50.18
C SER A 232 -22.33 -12.99 -48.85
N SER A 233 -21.17 -12.36 -49.06
CA SER A 233 -20.76 -11.03 -48.56
C SER A 233 -21.02 -10.66 -47.10
N MET A 234 -19.91 -10.48 -46.37
CA MET A 234 -19.46 -9.20 -45.80
C MET A 234 -18.72 -9.46 -44.48
N PHE A 235 -17.39 -9.59 -44.56
CA PHE A 235 -16.39 -8.82 -43.81
C PHE A 235 -15.02 -9.47 -44.00
N VAL A 236 -14.18 -8.76 -44.74
CA VAL A 236 -12.78 -9.06 -45.03
C VAL A 236 -11.94 -8.62 -43.83
N GLU A 237 -11.24 -9.59 -43.24
CA GLU A 237 -9.81 -9.58 -42.91
C GLU A 237 -9.25 -8.52 -41.94
N LYS A 238 -8.66 -8.99 -40.84
CA LYS A 238 -7.20 -8.92 -40.60
C LYS A 238 -6.84 -9.48 -39.23
N HIS A 239 -6.13 -10.60 -39.22
CA HIS A 239 -4.98 -10.86 -38.35
C HIS A 239 -4.35 -12.18 -38.79
N GLU A 240 -3.74 -12.15 -39.97
CA GLU A 240 -2.63 -13.02 -40.33
C GLU A 240 -1.40 -12.10 -40.39
N ASN A 241 -0.25 -12.64 -39.97
CA ASN A 241 1.04 -11.99 -39.73
C ASN A 241 1.30 -11.59 -38.27
N ASN A 242 1.71 -12.57 -37.46
CA ASN A 242 2.89 -12.51 -36.58
C ASN A 242 3.08 -13.83 -35.79
N GLU A 243 3.05 -14.98 -36.48
CA GLU A 243 3.53 -16.28 -35.94
C GLU A 243 4.54 -16.97 -36.89
N GLU A 244 5.21 -16.17 -37.72
CA GLU A 244 6.58 -16.49 -38.15
C GLU A 244 7.50 -15.60 -37.32
N ILE A 245 8.69 -16.11 -36.94
CA ILE A 245 9.63 -15.52 -35.97
C ILE A 245 9.34 -15.91 -34.50
N LEU A 246 9.24 -17.21 -34.20
CA LEU A 246 9.91 -17.80 -33.01
C LEU A 246 9.99 -19.34 -33.07
N ASN A 247 10.29 -19.91 -34.25
CA ASN A 247 10.54 -21.36 -34.40
C ASN A 247 11.85 -21.67 -35.14
N GLU A 248 12.77 -20.71 -35.22
CA GLU A 248 14.15 -20.93 -35.65
C GLU A 248 15.07 -20.40 -34.55
N THR A 249 15.52 -21.28 -33.65
CA THR A 249 16.73 -21.18 -32.79
C THR A 249 16.80 -22.30 -31.74
N VAL A 250 16.20 -23.48 -31.99
CA VAL A 250 16.52 -24.70 -31.24
C VAL A 250 16.51 -25.86 -32.22
N ASN A 251 17.57 -25.97 -33.02
CA ASN A 251 18.10 -27.18 -33.63
C ASN A 251 19.24 -26.79 -34.57
N GLU A 252 20.40 -26.51 -33.99
CA GLU A 252 21.71 -26.85 -34.54
C GLU A 252 22.75 -26.65 -33.43
N GLU A 253 23.57 -27.69 -33.25
CA GLU A 253 24.61 -27.98 -32.23
C GLU A 253 24.17 -28.56 -30.87
#